data_AF-A0A4P6HK42-F1
#
_entry.id   AF-A0A4P6HK42-F1
#
_cell.length_a   1.000
_cell.length_b   1.000
_cell.length_c   1.000
_cell.angle_alpha   90.00
_cell.angle_beta   90.00
_cell.angle_gamma   90.00
#
_symmetry.space_group_name_H-M   'P 1'
#
loop_
_entity.id
_entity.type
_entity.pdbx_description
1 polymer ?
#
loop_
_entity_poly.entity_id
_entity_poly.type
_entity_poly.pdbx_seq_one_letter_code
_entity_poly.pdbx_strand_id
1 'polypeptide(L)' 'MAVPNRKISKSRKGMRRAHDHVPVPSVVLCSCGEPTLPHRICPSCGTYRGRQMLRKDDAE' A
#
# COMPACT_ATOMS: atom_id res chain seq x y z
N MET A 1 -12.02 32.40 21.06
CA MET A 1 -11.62 31.08 20.51
C MET A 1 -12.81 30.14 20.62
N ALA A 2 -13.13 29.39 19.57
CA ALA A 2 -14.23 28.42 19.63
C ALA A 2 -13.79 27.16 20.39
N VAL A 3 -14.58 26.76 21.37
CA VAL A 3 -14.38 25.52 22.14
C VAL A 3 -15.57 24.58 21.96
N PRO A 4 -15.36 23.26 21.98
CA PRO A 4 -16.47 22.32 21.92
C PRO A 4 -17.36 22.47 23.17
N ASN A 5 -18.65 22.71 22.95
CA ASN A 5 -19.63 22.86 24.03
C ASN A 5 -19.80 21.58 24.86
N ARG A 6 -19.61 20.39 24.25
CA ARG A 6 -19.76 19.09 24.93
C ARG A 6 -18.77 18.05 24.41
N LYS A 7 -18.50 17.04 25.23
CA LYS A 7 -17.75 15.85 24.83
C LYS A 7 -18.49 15.09 23.73
N ILE A 8 -17.77 14.70 22.67
CA ILE A 8 -18.29 13.86 21.60
C ILE A 8 -18.54 12.44 22.15
N SER A 9 -19.74 11.89 21.92
CA SER A 9 -20.08 10.54 22.35
C SER A 9 -19.23 9.46 21.66
N LYS A 10 -19.09 8.28 22.27
CA LYS A 10 -18.33 7.15 21.69
C LYS A 10 -18.87 6.79 20.29
N SER A 11 -20.19 6.71 20.16
CA SER A 11 -20.86 6.43 18.87
C SER A 11 -20.55 7.50 17.81
N ARG A 12 -20.68 8.79 18.13
CA ARG A 12 -20.38 9.88 17.18
C ARG A 12 -18.91 9.92 16.77
N LYS A 13 -17.99 9.61 17.69
CA LYS A 13 -16.56 9.45 17.38
C LYS A 13 -16.33 8.25 16.45
N GLY A 14 -16.99 7.12 16.70
CA GLY A 14 -16.90 5.91 15.88
C GLY A 14 -17.41 6.14 14.45
N MET A 15 -18.60 6.70 14.30
CA MET A 15 -19.18 7.03 13.00
C MET A 15 -18.31 8.00 12.20
N ARG A 16 -17.72 9.01 12.85
CA ARG A 16 -16.78 9.92 12.18
C ARG A 16 -15.53 9.20 11.64
N ARG A 17 -15.04 8.18 12.36
CA ARG A 17 -13.86 7.39 11.97
C ARG A 17 -14.18 6.20 11.07
N ALA A 18 -15.43 6.03 10.65
CA ALA A 18 -15.85 4.86 9.86
C ALA A 18 -15.11 4.76 8.50
N HIS A 19 -14.65 5.89 7.97
CA HIS A 19 -13.91 5.95 6.70
C HIS A 19 -12.39 6.00 6.88
N ASP A 20 -11.89 6.11 8.12
CA ASP A 20 -10.46 6.24 8.45
C ASP A 20 -9.72 4.87 8.37
N HIS A 21 -10.02 4.08 7.35
CA HIS A 21 -9.36 2.80 7.09
C HIS A 21 -8.17 2.98 6.15
N VAL A 22 -7.11 2.22 6.38
CA VAL A 22 -5.95 2.19 5.47
C VAL A 22 -6.24 1.18 4.36
N PRO A 23 -6.21 1.58 3.07
CA PRO A 23 -6.44 0.67 1.97
C PRO A 23 -5.27 -0.30 1.82
N VAL A 24 -5.58 -1.56 1.54
CA VAL A 24 -4.58 -2.60 1.28
C VAL A 24 -4.06 -2.42 -0.16
N PRO A 25 -2.73 -2.48 -0.40
CA PRO A 25 -2.20 -2.39 -1.74
C PRO A 25 -2.62 -3.60 -2.60
N SER A 26 -2.89 -3.37 -3.87
CA SER A 26 -3.12 -4.43 -4.85
C SER A 26 -1.80 -5.16 -5.14
N VAL A 27 -1.81 -6.49 -4.98
CA VAL A 27 -0.64 -7.34 -5.22
C VAL A 27 -0.94 -8.27 -6.40
N VAL A 28 0.04 -8.42 -7.29
CA VAL A 28 0.00 -9.27 -8.48
C VAL A 28 1.18 -10.24 -8.44
N LEU A 29 0.97 -11.47 -8.91
CA LEU A 29 2.04 -12.46 -9.01
C LEU A 29 2.95 -12.13 -10.19
N CYS A 30 4.26 -12.09 -9.92
CA CYS A 30 5.28 -11.98 -10.94
C CYS A 30 5.52 -13.34 -11.63
N SER A 31 6.21 -13.33 -12.77
CA SER A 31 6.64 -14.54 -13.48
C SER A 31 7.56 -15.46 -12.67
N CYS A 32 8.20 -14.95 -11.61
CA CYS A 32 8.97 -15.76 -10.65
C CYS A 32 8.11 -16.38 -9.53
N GLY A 33 6.81 -16.10 -9.49
CA GLY A 33 5.88 -16.58 -8.45
C GLY A 33 5.80 -15.68 -7.21
N GLU A 34 6.62 -14.63 -7.10
CA GLU A 34 6.61 -13.73 -5.95
C GLU A 34 5.56 -12.61 -6.09
N PRO A 35 5.00 -12.13 -4.96
CA PRO A 35 4.08 -11.01 -4.93
C PRO A 35 4.79 -9.70 -5.30
N THR A 36 4.18 -8.94 -6.21
CA THR A 36 4.69 -7.65 -6.68
C THR A 36 3.57 -6.62 -6.78
N LEU A 37 3.92 -5.34 -6.75
CA LEU A 37 2.96 -4.28 -7.03
C LEU A 37 2.80 -4.13 -8.54
N PRO A 38 1.58 -3.83 -9.04
CA PRO A 38 1.36 -3.62 -10.46
C PRO A 38 2.19 -2.44 -10.97
N HIS A 39 2.64 -2.54 -12.22
CA HIS A 39 3.48 -1.54 -12.90
C HIS A 39 4.84 -1.24 -12.25
N ARG A 40 5.33 -2.10 -11.34
CA ARG A 40 6.69 -2.00 -10.79
C ARG A 40 7.58 -3.14 -11.27
N ILE A 41 8.88 -2.92 -11.25
CA ILE A 41 9.88 -3.98 -11.46
C ILE A 41 9.81 -4.91 -10.24
N CYS A 42 9.84 -6.22 -10.48
CA CYS A 42 9.90 -7.19 -9.39
C CYS A 42 11.22 -7.02 -8.61
N PRO A 43 11.20 -6.79 -7.29
CA PRO A 43 12.42 -6.63 -6.49
C PRO A 43 13.25 -7.91 -6.45
N SER A 44 12.61 -9.07 -6.57
CA SER A 44 13.29 -10.35 -6.42
C SER A 44 13.92 -10.88 -7.71
N CYS A 45 13.28 -10.68 -8.88
CA CYS A 45 13.81 -11.16 -10.16
C CYS A 45 14.28 -10.04 -11.10
N GLY A 46 14.08 -8.76 -10.75
CA GLY A 46 14.53 -7.61 -11.55
C GLY A 46 13.84 -7.50 -12.91
N THR A 47 12.76 -8.26 -13.13
CA THR A 47 12.05 -8.30 -14.42
C THR A 47 10.78 -7.46 -14.43
N TYR A 48 10.49 -6.87 -15.59
CA TYR A 48 9.24 -6.19 -15.90
C TYR A 48 8.85 -6.50 -17.35
N ARG A 49 7.59 -6.93 -17.56
CA ARG A 49 7.07 -7.29 -18.90
C ARG A 49 7.96 -8.28 -19.67
N GLY A 50 8.50 -9.29 -18.98
CA GLY A 50 9.35 -10.33 -19.60
C GLY A 50 10.74 -9.86 -20.01
N ARG A 51 11.14 -8.62 -19.69
CA ARG A 51 12.49 -8.11 -19.89
C ARG A 51 13.17 -7.94 -18.54
N GLN A 52 14.42 -8.40 -18.45
CA GLN A 52 15.26 -8.16 -17.27
C GLN A 52 15.78 -6.73 -17.33
N MET A 53 15.44 -5.92 -16.32
CA MET A 53 15.80 -4.50 -16.26
C MET A 53 16.88 -4.21 -15.22
N LEU A 54 16.94 -4.99 -14.14
CA LEU A 54 17.97 -4.90 -13.11
C LEU A 54 18.69 -6.25 -13.01
N ARG A 55 20.03 -6.24 -13.05
CA ARG A 55 20.82 -7.36 -12.53
C ARG A 55 20.89 -7.19 -11.01
N LYS A 56 20.91 -8.31 -10.28
CA LYS A 56 20.94 -8.31 -8.80
C LYS A 56 22.18 -7.62 -8.22
N ASP A 57 23.16 -7.26 -9.04
CA ASP A 57 24.46 -6.73 -8.64
C ASP A 57 24.53 -5.18 -8.65
N ASP A 58 23.52 -4.48 -9.19
CA ASP A 58 23.55 -3.02 -9.35
C ASP A 58 22.88 -2.23 -8.20
N ALA A 59 22.48 -2.92 -7.12
CA ALA A 59 21.77 -2.34 -5.98
C ALA A 59 22.49 -2.65 -4.66
N GLU A 60 23.69 -2.07 -4.50
CA GLU A 60 24.30 -1.81 -3.20
C GLU A 60 24.06 -0.35 -2.78
#